data_AF-A0A6P2EFP9-F1
#
_entry.id   AF-A0A6P2EFP9-F1
#
_cell.length_a   1.000
_cell.length_b   1.000
_cell.length_c   1.000
_cell.angle_alpha   90.00
_cell.angle_beta   90.00
_cell.angle_gamma   90.00
#
_symmetry.space_group_name_H-M   'P 1'
#
loop_
_entity.id
_entity.type
_entity.pdbx_description
1 polymer ?
#
loop_
_entity_poly.entity_id
_entity_poly.type
_entity_poly.pdbx_seq_one_letter_code
_entity_poly.pdbx_strand_id
1 'polypeptide(L)'
;MKTSEMLEIERALHAIELILDGRYGDHEFAPWSGPTNLGELPAPAKETAIRRVEEANNASRERSAIHFCLTSSAMLLKVTQRLMHEPAYLSPKDRAQRLRLLVDEIRAAAGAAYRAALILVGEDPSLPWRIDGEIPTA
;
A
#
# COMPACT_ATOMS: atom_id res chain seq x y z
N MET A 1 -0.86 30.93 0.60
CA MET A 1 -1.75 29.90 0.04
C MET A 1 -2.10 28.96 1.20
N LYS A 2 -3.18 28.18 1.15
CA LYS A 2 -3.19 26.89 1.85
C LYS A 2 -3.49 26.76 3.36
N THR A 3 -4.23 27.62 4.08
CA THR A 3 -4.66 27.20 5.46
C THR A 3 -5.81 26.21 5.43
N SER A 4 -6.85 26.45 4.62
CA SER A 4 -7.96 25.50 4.44
C SER A 4 -7.48 24.22 3.73
N GLU A 5 -6.70 24.35 2.65
CA GLU A 5 -6.14 23.19 1.94
C GLU A 5 -5.25 22.33 2.85
N MET A 6 -4.42 22.96 3.70
CA MET A 6 -3.61 22.22 4.67
C MET A 6 -4.49 21.48 5.68
N LEU A 7 -5.53 22.15 6.20
CA LEU A 7 -6.45 21.54 7.16
C LEU A 7 -7.19 20.34 6.54
N GLU A 8 -7.61 20.41 5.28
CA GLU A 8 -8.24 19.28 4.60
C GLU A 8 -7.25 18.13 4.37
N ILE A 9 -5.98 18.43 4.06
CA ILE A 9 -4.93 17.41 3.94
C ILE A 9 -4.64 16.74 5.27
N GLU A 10 -4.56 17.50 6.36
CA GLU A 10 -4.38 16.98 7.72
C GLU A 10 -5.54 16.08 8.13
N ARG A 11 -6.78 16.48 7.85
CA ARG A 11 -7.98 15.66 8.09
C ARG A 11 -7.96 14.37 7.28
N ALA A 12 -7.63 14.46 5.99
CA ALA A 12 -7.53 13.28 5.12
C ALA A 12 -6.46 12.31 5.62
N LEU A 13 -5.29 12.82 6.00
CA LEU A 13 -4.21 12.01 6.54
C LEU A 13 -4.64 11.32 7.85
N HIS A 14 -5.22 12.08 8.78
CA HIS A 14 -5.69 11.53 10.05
C HIS A 14 -6.76 10.45 9.85
N ALA A 15 -7.72 10.65 8.94
CA ALA A 15 -8.72 9.65 8.62
C ALA A 15 -8.12 8.35 8.07
N ILE A 16 -7.10 8.45 7.22
CA ILE A 16 -6.38 7.28 6.69
C ILE A 16 -5.60 6.56 7.79
N GLU A 17 -4.89 7.31 8.64
CA GLU A 17 -4.14 6.72 9.77
C GLU A 17 -5.07 5.99 10.75
N LEU A 18 -6.25 6.54 11.04
CA LEU A 18 -7.28 5.85 11.84
C LEU A 18 -7.76 4.54 11.19
N ILE A 19 -7.91 4.51 9.87
CA ILE A 19 -8.30 3.28 9.15
C ILE A 19 -7.16 2.24 9.23
N LEU A 20 -5.91 2.68 9.07
CA LEU A 20 -4.75 1.80 9.14
C LEU A 20 -4.59 1.20 10.55
N ASP A 21 -4.67 2.02 11.59
CA ASP A 21 -4.57 1.58 12.98
C ASP A 21 -5.74 0.66 13.37
N GLY A 22 -6.97 1.04 13.03
CA GLY A 22 -8.17 0.33 13.47
C GLY A 22 -8.50 -0.95 12.70
N ARG A 23 -8.07 -1.09 11.44
CA ARG A 23 -8.39 -2.25 10.59
C ARG A 23 -7.23 -3.22 10.38
N TYR A 24 -5.99 -2.79 10.60
CA TYR A 24 -4.81 -3.55 10.21
C TYR A 24 -3.76 -3.69 11.33
N GLY A 25 -3.99 -3.12 12.51
CA GLY A 25 -3.07 -3.20 13.66
C GLY A 25 -3.02 -4.57 14.35
N ASP A 26 -4.13 -5.33 14.35
CA ASP A 26 -4.29 -6.56 15.15
C ASP A 26 -4.50 -7.84 14.32
N HIS A 27 -4.58 -7.74 12.99
CA HIS A 27 -4.76 -8.90 12.13
C HIS A 27 -3.51 -9.10 11.31
N GLU A 28 -2.65 -9.98 11.80
CA GLU A 28 -1.74 -10.77 10.99
C GLU A 28 -2.57 -11.22 9.78
N PHE A 29 -2.31 -10.64 8.59
CA PHE A 29 -2.98 -11.01 7.35
C PHE A 29 -2.97 -12.53 7.32
N ALA A 30 -4.15 -13.17 7.43
CA ALA A 30 -4.23 -14.62 7.53
C ALA A 30 -3.31 -15.18 6.44
N PRO A 31 -2.20 -15.84 6.83
CA PRO A 31 -1.15 -16.18 5.88
C PRO A 31 -1.82 -16.93 4.76
N TRP A 32 -1.50 -16.55 3.52
CA TRP A 32 -1.92 -17.27 2.33
C TRP A 32 -1.81 -18.76 2.65
N SER A 33 -2.98 -19.40 2.81
CA SER A 33 -3.02 -20.81 3.08
C SER A 33 -2.78 -21.42 1.72
N GLY A 34 -1.53 -21.82 1.47
CA GLY A 34 -1.14 -22.56 0.27
C GLY A 34 -2.08 -23.75 0.05
N PRO A 35 -1.98 -24.42 -1.12
CA PRO A 35 -2.96 -25.41 -1.56
C PRO A 35 -3.27 -26.40 -0.43
N THR A 36 -4.46 -26.24 0.16
CA THR A 36 -4.90 -27.11 1.24
C THR A 36 -5.02 -28.50 0.65
N ASN A 37 -4.42 -29.51 1.29
CA ASN A 37 -4.43 -30.86 0.77
C ASN A 37 -5.84 -31.46 0.93
N LEU A 38 -6.73 -31.18 -0.03
CA LEU A 38 -8.13 -31.62 -0.05
C LEU A 38 -8.28 -33.05 -0.63
N GLY A 39 -7.23 -33.87 -0.52
CA GLY A 39 -7.13 -35.19 -1.15
C GLY A 39 -8.17 -36.21 -0.69
N GLU A 40 -8.77 -36.01 0.50
CA GLU A 40 -9.62 -37.00 1.15
C GLU A 40 -11.13 -36.65 1.15
N LEU A 41 -11.54 -35.52 0.54
CA LEU A 41 -12.95 -35.14 0.50
C LEU A 41 -13.69 -35.81 -0.68
N PRO A 42 -14.92 -36.31 -0.46
CA PRO A 42 -15.78 -36.74 -1.57
C PRO A 42 -16.04 -35.58 -2.53
N ALA A 43 -16.14 -35.88 -3.83
CA ALA A 43 -16.19 -34.90 -4.93
C ALA A 43 -17.09 -33.66 -4.70
N PRO A 44 -18.35 -33.78 -4.22
CA PRO A 44 -19.19 -32.60 -3.98
C PRO A 44 -18.72 -31.73 -2.80
N ALA A 45 -18.12 -32.34 -1.77
CA ALA A 45 -17.58 -31.62 -0.62
C ALA A 45 -16.25 -30.90 -0.96
N LYS A 46 -15.45 -31.52 -1.84
CA LYS A 46 -14.18 -30.98 -2.31
C LYS A 46 -14.35 -29.67 -3.10
N GLU A 47 -15.29 -29.64 -4.04
CA GLU A 47 -15.57 -28.44 -4.85
C GLU A 47 -16.02 -27.25 -3.97
N THR A 48 -16.92 -27.49 -3.01
CA THR A 48 -17.33 -26.46 -2.05
C THR A 48 -16.19 -25.99 -1.14
N ALA A 49 -15.24 -26.87 -0.81
CA ALA A 49 -14.09 -26.51 0.01
C ALA A 49 -13.09 -25.66 -0.79
N ILE A 50 -12.80 -26.02 -2.05
CA ILE A 50 -11.94 -25.23 -2.96
C ILE A 50 -12.52 -23.82 -3.11
N ARG A 51 -13.80 -23.70 -3.46
CA ARG A 51 -14.43 -22.41 -3.68
C ARG A 51 -14.37 -21.51 -2.44
N ARG A 52 -14.60 -22.07 -1.25
CA ARG A 52 -14.51 -21.31 0.01
C ARG A 52 -13.08 -20.83 0.31
N VAL A 53 -12.08 -21.66 0.03
CA VAL A 53 -10.67 -21.28 0.22
C VAL A 53 -10.27 -20.20 -0.78
N GLU A 54 -10.69 -20.29 -2.04
CA GLU A 54 -10.47 -19.27 -3.05
C GLU A 54 -11.16 -17.94 -2.69
N GLU A 55 -12.43 -17.98 -2.28
CA GLU A 55 -13.17 -16.80 -1.81
C GLU A 55 -12.47 -16.13 -0.62
N ALA A 56 -12.01 -16.91 0.36
CA ALA A 56 -11.27 -16.41 1.51
C ALA A 56 -9.91 -15.81 1.11
N ASN A 57 -9.18 -16.46 0.21
CA ASN A 57 -7.90 -15.97 -0.32
C ASN A 57 -8.10 -14.67 -1.12
N ASN A 58 -9.15 -14.56 -1.93
CA ASN A 58 -9.49 -13.35 -2.67
C ASN A 58 -9.79 -12.18 -1.72
N ALA A 59 -10.64 -12.42 -0.72
CA ALA A 59 -10.95 -11.41 0.29
C ALA A 59 -9.71 -10.98 1.09
N SER A 60 -8.79 -11.89 1.36
CA SER A 60 -7.50 -11.57 2.00
C SER A 60 -6.64 -10.70 1.10
N ARG A 61 -6.52 -11.03 -0.19
CA ARG A 61 -5.76 -10.24 -1.19
C ARG A 61 -6.31 -8.82 -1.34
N GLU A 62 -7.62 -8.67 -1.46
CA GLU A 62 -8.26 -7.36 -1.57
C GLU A 62 -7.99 -6.49 -0.33
N ARG A 63 -8.08 -7.07 0.87
CA ARG A 63 -7.78 -6.35 2.12
C ARG A 63 -6.32 -5.89 2.17
N SER A 64 -5.38 -6.75 1.77
CA SER A 64 -3.96 -6.41 1.67
C SER A 64 -3.71 -5.31 0.66
N ALA A 65 -4.34 -5.38 -0.52
CA ALA A 65 -4.23 -4.33 -1.54
C ALA A 65 -4.78 -2.98 -1.03
N ILE A 66 -5.93 -2.97 -0.34
CA ILE A 66 -6.49 -1.77 0.29
C ILE A 66 -5.50 -1.18 1.31
N HIS A 67 -4.88 -2.01 2.15
CA HIS A 67 -3.87 -1.57 3.12
C HIS A 67 -2.71 -0.84 2.43
N PHE A 68 -2.14 -1.44 1.39
CA PHE A 68 -1.03 -0.85 0.65
C PHE A 68 -1.41 0.44 -0.09
N CYS A 69 -2.62 0.52 -0.64
CA CYS A 69 -3.16 1.76 -1.23
C CYS A 69 -3.32 2.88 -0.19
N LEU A 70 -3.84 2.56 0.99
CA LEU A 70 -3.99 3.52 2.09
C LEU A 70 -2.64 4.00 2.62
N THR A 71 -1.69 3.08 2.78
CA THR A 71 -0.29 3.40 3.15
C THR A 71 0.36 4.32 2.14
N SER A 72 0.26 4.02 0.83
CA SER A 72 0.74 4.89 -0.24
C SER A 72 0.11 6.28 -0.17
N SER A 73 -1.21 6.35 0.02
CA SER A 73 -1.94 7.61 0.13
C SER A 73 -1.47 8.45 1.32
N ALA A 74 -1.30 7.84 2.50
CA ALA A 74 -0.78 8.53 3.69
C ALA A 74 0.61 9.10 3.45
N MET A 75 1.50 8.35 2.80
CA MET A 75 2.85 8.81 2.46
C MET A 75 2.82 10.00 1.51
N LEU A 76 1.99 9.97 0.46
CA LEU A 76 1.85 11.09 -0.48
C LEU A 76 1.25 12.34 0.16
N LEU A 77 0.30 12.18 1.09
CA LEU A 77 -0.23 13.32 1.85
C LEU A 77 0.83 13.94 2.75
N LYS A 78 1.68 13.13 3.41
CA LYS A 78 2.84 13.63 4.19
C LYS A 78 3.84 14.40 3.32
N VAL A 79 4.13 13.91 2.11
CA VAL A 79 4.96 14.64 1.13
C VAL A 79 4.30 15.97 0.75
N THR A 80 2.99 15.97 0.52
CA THR A 80 2.22 17.17 0.18
C THR A 80 2.31 18.21 1.29
N GLN A 81 2.11 17.82 2.55
CA GLN A 81 2.27 18.69 3.72
C GLN A 81 3.67 19.31 3.78
N ARG A 82 4.72 18.50 3.55
CA ARG A 82 6.10 18.99 3.57
C ARG A 82 6.36 20.00 2.45
N LEU A 83 5.86 19.74 1.24
CA LEU A 83 5.96 20.67 0.11
C LEU A 83 5.26 22.00 0.39
N MET A 84 4.15 21.95 1.14
CA MET A 84 3.40 23.15 1.52
C MET A 84 4.07 23.95 2.65
N HIS A 85 4.84 23.30 3.54
CA HIS A 85 5.63 23.91 4.61
C HIS A 85 7.07 24.28 4.15
N GLU A 86 7.23 24.97 3.02
CA GLU A 86 8.56 25.38 2.54
C GLU A 86 9.27 26.28 3.58
N PRO A 87 10.48 25.93 4.05
CA PRO A 87 11.17 26.75 5.04
C PRO A 87 11.60 28.09 4.43
N ALA A 88 11.41 29.19 5.17
CA ALA A 88 11.70 30.54 4.69
C ALA A 88 13.19 30.78 4.35
N TYR A 89 14.10 29.97 4.88
CA TYR A 89 15.52 30.05 4.58
C TYR A 89 16.16 28.66 4.55
N LEU A 90 16.65 28.23 3.39
CA LEU A 90 17.48 27.04 3.22
C LEU A 90 18.71 27.42 2.39
N SER A 91 19.88 26.92 2.77
CA SER A 91 21.03 27.00 1.88
C SER A 91 20.74 26.20 0.60
N PRO A 92 21.38 26.52 -0.55
CA PRO A 92 21.21 25.74 -1.77
C PRO A 92 21.47 24.23 -1.59
N LYS A 93 22.43 23.88 -0.72
CA LYS A 93 22.75 22.49 -0.38
C LYS A 93 21.61 21.81 0.38
N ASP A 94 21.06 22.47 1.39
CA ASP A 94 19.96 21.93 2.20
C ASP A 94 18.67 21.81 1.38
N ARG A 95 18.45 22.74 0.45
CA ARG A 95 17.34 22.66 -0.51
C ARG A 95 17.48 21.43 -1.41
N ALA A 96 18.66 21.19 -1.96
CA ALA A 96 18.91 20.01 -2.80
C ALA A 96 18.74 18.70 -2.00
N GLN A 97 19.22 18.66 -0.76
CA GLN A 97 19.05 17.50 0.12
C GLN A 97 17.58 17.25 0.45
N ARG A 98 16.81 18.31 0.79
CA ARG A 98 15.37 18.21 1.03
C ARG A 98 14.62 17.66 -0.18
N LEU A 99 14.94 18.13 -1.38
CA LEU A 99 14.30 17.63 -2.61
C LEU A 99 14.59 16.15 -2.85
N ARG A 100 15.81 15.69 -2.58
CA ARG A 100 16.16 14.25 -2.67
C ARG A 100 15.33 13.42 -1.70
N LEU A 101 15.21 13.85 -0.44
CA LEU A 101 14.38 13.18 0.55
C LEU A 101 12.92 13.08 0.11
N LEU A 102 12.35 14.15 -0.44
CA LEU A 102 10.98 14.13 -0.96
C LEU A 102 10.83 13.16 -2.14
N VAL A 103 11.81 13.09 -3.04
CA VAL A 103 11.82 12.12 -4.14
C VAL A 103 11.86 10.69 -3.62
N ASP A 104 12.69 10.40 -2.62
CA ASP A 104 12.79 9.07 -2.04
C ASP A 104 11.49 8.66 -1.31
N GLU A 105 10.81 9.60 -0.66
CA GLU A 105 9.49 9.37 -0.05
C GLU A 105 8.40 9.10 -1.08
N ILE A 106 8.39 9.85 -2.19
CA ILE A 106 7.45 9.62 -3.30
C ILE A 106 7.69 8.23 -3.91
N ARG A 107 8.95 7.84 -4.11
CA ARG A 107 9.30 6.51 -4.61
C ARG A 107 8.84 5.40 -3.68
N ALA A 108 9.04 5.57 -2.37
CA ALA A 108 8.56 4.60 -1.39
C ALA A 108 7.02 4.49 -1.41
N ALA A 109 6.31 5.61 -1.58
CA ALA A 109 4.85 5.60 -1.74
C ALA A 109 4.40 4.89 -3.02
N ALA A 110 5.11 5.11 -4.13
CA ALA A 110 4.86 4.40 -5.39
C ALA A 110 5.10 2.88 -5.24
N GLY A 111 6.16 2.49 -4.54
CA GLY A 111 6.42 1.08 -4.22
C GLY A 111 5.29 0.43 -3.42
N ALA A 112 4.68 1.15 -2.46
CA ALA A 112 3.52 0.66 -1.74
C ALA A 112 2.31 0.46 -2.67
N ALA A 113 1.99 1.42 -3.54
CA ALA A 113 0.90 1.26 -4.52
C ALA A 113 1.16 0.10 -5.49
N TYR A 114 2.41 -0.07 -5.94
CA TYR A 114 2.79 -1.17 -6.82
C TYR A 114 2.61 -2.54 -6.16
N ARG A 115 2.96 -2.67 -4.87
CA ARG A 115 2.69 -3.89 -4.10
C ARG A 115 1.20 -4.24 -4.05
N ALA A 116 0.32 -3.24 -3.95
CA ALA A 116 -1.11 -3.49 -4.02
C ALA A 116 -1.51 -4.11 -5.37
N ALA A 117 -0.94 -3.63 -6.48
CA ALA A 117 -1.18 -4.19 -7.80
C ALA A 117 -0.70 -5.66 -7.91
N LEU A 118 0.53 -5.95 -7.43
CA LEU A 118 1.07 -7.32 -7.41
C LEU A 118 0.18 -8.29 -6.62
N ILE A 119 -0.29 -7.86 -5.45
CA ILE A 119 -1.19 -8.65 -4.61
C ILE A 119 -2.49 -8.98 -5.34
N LEU A 120 -3.07 -8.02 -6.07
CA LEU A 120 -4.32 -8.23 -6.82
C LEU A 120 -4.14 -9.26 -7.95
N VAL A 121 -2.99 -9.26 -8.62
CA VAL A 121 -2.68 -10.25 -9.68
C VAL A 121 -2.17 -11.58 -9.12
N GLY A 122 -1.94 -11.69 -7.81
CA GLY A 122 -1.45 -12.91 -7.16
C GLY A 122 0.06 -13.12 -7.29
N GLU A 123 0.81 -12.07 -7.60
CA GLU A 123 2.26 -12.06 -7.62
C GLU A 123 2.85 -11.74 -6.23
N ASP A 124 4.11 -12.14 -6.01
CA ASP A 124 4.79 -11.94 -4.73
C ASP A 124 5.14 -10.44 -4.51
N PRO A 125 4.58 -9.77 -3.48
CA PRO A 125 4.86 -8.37 -3.19
C PRO A 125 6.26 -8.12 -2.61
N SER A 126 7.02 -9.19 -2.30
CA SER A 126 8.41 -9.11 -1.83
C SER A 126 9.41 -8.80 -2.95
N LEU A 127 8.98 -8.89 -4.22
CA LEU A 127 9.81 -8.55 -5.36
C LEU A 127 10.30 -7.10 -5.27
N PRO A 128 11.62 -6.86 -5.42
CA PRO A 128 12.15 -5.50 -5.35
C PRO A 128 11.57 -4.69 -6.49
N TRP A 129 10.82 -3.64 -6.15
CA TRP A 129 10.43 -2.61 -7.11
C TRP A 129 11.72 -1.97 -7.64
N ARG A 130 12.10 -2.27 -8.88
CA ARG A 130 13.20 -1.59 -9.58
C ARG A 130 12.57 -0.52 -10.48
N ILE A 131 12.68 0.75 -10.11
CA ILE A 131 12.55 1.85 -11.08
C ILE A 131 13.87 1.91 -11.85
N ASP A 132 14.13 0.87 -12.64
CA ASP A 132 15.05 0.94 -13.76
C ASP A 132 14.17 0.98 -15.03
N GLY A 133 13.43 2.08 -15.19
CA GLY A 133 12.90 2.56 -16.48
C GLY A 133 11.89 1.73 -17.27
N GLU A 134 11.67 0.45 -16.99
CA GLU A 134 10.74 -0.39 -17.75
C GLU A 134 9.50 -0.71 -16.93
N ILE A 135 8.42 0.02 -17.21
CA ILE A 135 7.07 -0.43 -16.88
C ILE A 135 6.87 -1.74 -17.67
N PRO A 136 6.59 -2.88 -17.02
CA PRO A 136 6.21 -4.07 -17.76
C PRO A 136 4.89 -3.77 -18.47
N THR A 137 4.95 -3.61 -19.78
CA THR A 137 3.74 -3.65 -20.61
C THR A 137 3.22 -5.08 -20.54
N ALA A 138 1.98 -5.20 -20.05
CA ALA A 138 1.19 -6.42 -20.13
C ALA A 138 1.13 -6.97 -21.57
#